data_AF-A0A2W0AKI3-F1
#
_entry.id   AF-A0A2W0AKI3-F1
#
_cell.length_a   1.000
_cell.length_b   1.000
_cell.length_c   1.000
_cell.angle_alpha   90.00
_cell.angle_beta   90.00
_cell.angle_gamma   90.00
#
_symmetry.space_group_name_H-M   'P 1'
#
loop_
_entity.id
_entity.type
_entity.pdbx_description
1 polymer ?
#
loop_
_entity_poly.entity_id
_entity_poly.type
_entity_poly.pdbx_seq_one_letter_code
_entity_poly.pdbx_strand_id
1 'polypeptide(L)' 'MIAFLTLELHIEAAQSLKDKRQVVRSLKDRLRAHFNVAVAELDSTGLWNRATLGVVSVSDSRDYLIANNGGA' A
#
# COMPACT_ATOMS: atom_id res chain seq x y z
N MET A 1 -13.49 8.72 11.88
CA MET A 1 -13.42 9.00 10.42
C MET A 1 -12.64 7.90 9.73
N ILE A 2 -12.93 7.65 8.45
CA ILE A 2 -12.24 6.65 7.63
C ILE A 2 -11.57 7.39 6.47
N ALA A 3 -10.30 7.10 6.22
CA ALA A 3 -9.58 7.54 5.03
C ALA A 3 -9.23 6.30 4.20
N PHE A 4 -9.33 6.43 2.88
CA PHE A 4 -8.90 5.39 1.95
C PHE A 4 -8.04 5.98 0.84
N LEU A 5 -7.11 5.17 0.33
CA LEU A 5 -6.22 5.50 -0.78
C LEU A 5 -6.05 4.26 -1.64
N THR A 6 -6.05 4.45 -2.96
CA THR A 6 -5.68 3.41 -3.93
C THR A 6 -4.33 3.78 -4.55
N LEU A 7 -3.41 2.82 -4.57
CA LEU A 7 -2.08 2.94 -5.14
C LEU A 7 -1.96 2.02 -6.35
N GLU A 8 -1.67 2.60 -7.51
CA GLU A 8 -1.33 1.85 -8.72
C GLU A 8 0.18 1.84 -8.89
N LEU A 9 0.77 0.64 -8.97
CA LEU A 9 2.20 0.43 -9.00
C LEU A 9 2.59 -0.21 -10.33
N HIS A 10 3.58 0.39 -11.00
CA HIS A 10 4.31 -0.24 -12.09
C HIS A 10 5.64 -0.77 -11.55
N ILE A 11 5.85 -2.08 -11.67
CA ILE A 11 7.02 -2.78 -11.16
C ILE A 11 7.89 -3.19 -12.35
N GLU A 12 8.61 -2.21 -12.92
CA GLU A 12 9.39 -2.38 -14.16
C GLU A 12 10.47 -3.48 -14.04
N ALA A 13 11.05 -3.66 -12.85
CA ALA A 13 12.08 -4.66 -12.59
C ALA A 13 11.55 -6.08 -12.31
N ALA A 14 10.23 -6.27 -12.18
CA ALA A 14 9.67 -7.59 -11.89
C ALA A 14 9.66 -8.47 -13.15
N GLN A 15 10.34 -9.61 -13.08
CA GLN A 15 10.38 -10.59 -14.16
C GLN A 15 9.56 -11.84 -13.86
N SER A 16 8.93 -11.90 -12.69
CA SER A 16 8.09 -13.01 -12.27
C SER A 16 7.02 -12.59 -11.26
N LEU A 17 6.00 -13.43 -11.10
CA LEU A 17 5.00 -13.28 -10.03
C LEU A 17 5.62 -13.30 -8.63
N LYS A 18 6.77 -13.97 -8.46
CA LYS A 18 7.48 -14.00 -7.18
C LYS A 18 8.07 -12.62 -6.87
N ASP A 19 8.67 -11.97 -7.86
CA ASP A 19 9.26 -10.64 -7.70
C ASP A 19 8.18 -9.61 -7.35
N LYS A 20 7.04 -9.67 -8.04
CA LYS A 20 5.85 -8.88 -7.68
C LYS A 20 5.47 -9.09 -6.21
N ARG A 21 5.29 -10.35 -5.80
CA ARG A 21 4.91 -10.68 -4.41
C ARG A 21 5.93 -10.15 -3.40
N GLN A 22 7.22 -10.20 -3.72
CA GLN A 22 8.27 -9.68 -2.85
C GLN A 22 8.18 -8.15 -2.72
N VAL A 23 8.04 -7.43 -3.84
CA VAL A 23 7.90 -5.96 -3.85
C VAL A 23 6.63 -5.53 -3.10
N VAL A 24 5.49 -6.13 -3.45
CA VAL A 24 4.19 -5.82 -2.81
C VAL A 24 4.22 -6.14 -1.32
N ARG A 25 4.82 -7.27 -0.92
CA ARG A 25 4.99 -7.61 0.50
C ARG A 25 5.83 -6.56 1.23
N SER A 26 7.01 -6.22 0.70
CA SER A 26 7.90 -5.23 1.30
C SER A 26 7.20 -3.88 1.50
N LEU A 27 6.45 -3.43 0.50
CA LEU A 27 5.68 -2.19 0.58
C LEU A 27 4.57 -2.27 1.65
N LYS A 28 3.79 -3.35 1.67
CA LYS A 28 2.75 -3.58 2.70
C LYS A 28 3.33 -3.59 4.11
N ASP A 29 4.46 -4.28 4.29
CA ASP A 29 5.14 -4.40 5.59
C ASP A 29 5.64 -3.02 6.05
N ARG A 30 6.24 -2.22 5.14
CA ARG A 30 6.66 -0.84 5.43
C ARG A 30 5.48 0.06 5.81
N LEU A 31 4.38 0.03 5.04
CA LEU A 31 3.20 0.84 5.33
C LEU A 31 2.61 0.54 6.71
N ARG A 32 2.51 -0.75 7.07
CA ARG A 32 2.02 -1.17 8.38
C ARG A 32 2.98 -0.84 9.52
N ALA A 33 4.29 -0.83 9.27
CA ALA A 33 5.28 -0.53 10.28
C ALA A 33 5.33 0.97 10.65
N HIS A 34 5.14 1.84 9.65
CA HIS A 34 5.21 3.29 9.87
C HIS A 34 3.85 3.93 10.19
N PHE A 35 2.75 3.31 9.79
CA PHE A 35 1.43 3.92 9.87
C PHE A 35 0.37 2.96 10.42
N ASN A 36 -0.62 3.50 11.14
CA ASN A 36 -1.79 2.75 11.60
C ASN A 36 -2.79 2.54 10.44
N VAL A 37 -2.44 1.66 9.50
CA VAL A 37 -3.19 1.42 8.27
C VAL A 37 -3.41 -0.07 8.00
N ALA A 38 -4.59 -0.38 7.44
CA ALA A 38 -4.86 -1.65 6.80
C ALA A 38 -4.50 -1.55 5.31
N VAL A 39 -3.83 -2.58 4.77
CA VAL A 39 -3.41 -2.62 3.35
C VAL A 39 -3.80 -3.95 2.72
N ALA A 40 -4.39 -3.91 1.53
CA ALA A 40 -4.76 -5.09 0.74
C ALA A 40 -4.32 -4.92 -0.72
N GLU A 41 -3.99 -6.03 -1.37
CA GLU A 41 -3.80 -6.04 -2.83
C GLU A 41 -5.17 -6.26 -3.49
N LEU A 42 -5.50 -5.41 -4.45
CA LEU A 42 -6.80 -5.36 -5.13
C LEU A 42 -6.75 -5.95 -6.55
N ASP A 43 -5.54 -6.22 -7.06
CA ASP A 43 -5.34 -6.73 -8.41
C ASP A 43 -5.58 -8.24 -8.49
N SER A 44 -6.35 -8.68 -9.49
CA SER A 44 -6.67 -10.09 -9.79
C SER A 44 -6.13 -10.55 -11.15
N THR A 45 -5.51 -9.65 -11.93
CA THR A 45 -5.17 -9.89 -13.35
C THR A 45 -3.94 -10.79 -13.54
N GLY A 46 -3.16 -11.07 -12.48
CA GLY A 46 -1.99 -11.93 -12.56
C GLY A 46 -0.80 -11.32 -13.32
N LEU A 47 -0.83 -10.03 -13.63
CA LEU A 47 0.32 -9.33 -14.21
C LEU A 47 1.41 -9.17 -13.14
N TRP A 48 2.66 -9.53 -13.47
CA TRP A 48 3.78 -9.37 -12.54
C TRP A 48 4.36 -7.95 -12.49
N ASN A 49 4.17 -7.17 -13.55
CA ASN A 49 4.70 -5.81 -13.66
C ASN A 49 3.72 -4.73 -13.16
N ARG A 50 2.57 -5.13 -12.63
CA ARG A 50 1.55 -4.22 -12.09
C ARG A 50 1.03 -4.73 -10.77
N ALA A 51 0.70 -3.82 -9.86
CA ALA A 51 -0.04 -4.12 -8.65
C ALA A 51 -0.94 -2.95 -8.28
N THR A 52 -2.13 -3.26 -7.78
CA THR A 52 -3.03 -2.25 -7.20
C THR A 52 -3.19 -2.54 -5.73
N LEU A 53 -2.92 -1.56 -4.87
CA LEU A 53 -3.10 -1.69 -3.43
C LEU A 53 -4.18 -0.74 -2.92
N GLY A 54 -5.03 -1.24 -2.03
CA GLY A 54 -5.94 -0.42 -1.23
C GLY A 54 -5.37 -0.23 0.16
N VAL A 55 -5.35 1.01 0.63
CA VAL A 55 -4.90 1.41 1.97
C VAL A 55 -6.07 2.09 2.67
N VAL A 56 -6.36 1.69 3.91
CA VAL A 56 -7.43 2.27 4.73
C VAL A 56 -6.89 2.60 6.11
N SER A 57 -7.28 3.75 6.66
CA SER A 57 -7.03 4.12 8.05
C SER A 57 -8.31 4.57 8.73
N VAL A 58 -8.43 4.28 10.02
CA VAL A 58 -9.55 4.70 10.86
C VAL A 58 -8.99 5.42 12.08
N SER A 59 -9.46 6.63 12.33
CA SER A 59 -9.08 7.43 13.50
C SER A 59 -10.22 8.37 13.89
N ASP A 60 -10.29 8.73 15.16
CA ASP A 60 -11.18 9.76 15.71
C ASP A 60 -10.71 11.19 15.40
N SER A 61 -9.41 11.38 15.13
CA SER A 61 -8.81 12.67 14.81
C SER A 61 -8.53 12.84 13.31
N ARG A 62 -8.96 13.99 12.77
CA ARG A 62 -8.76 14.34 11.35
C ARG A 62 -7.29 14.64 11.04
N ASP A 63 -6.56 15.26 11.97
CA ASP A 63 -5.17 15.64 11.77
C ASP A 63 -4.30 14.39 11.62
N TYR A 64 -4.55 13.33 12.38
CA TYR A 64 -3.84 12.06 12.21
C TYR A 64 -4.10 11.38 10.86
N LEU A 65 -5.27 11.60 10.23
CA LEU A 65 -5.60 11.05 8.92
C LEU A 65 -4.97 11.83 7.75
N ILE A 66 -4.69 13.13 7.94
CA ILE A 66 -4.14 14.02 6.90
C ILE A 66 -2.62 14.18 7.06
N ALA A 67 -2.11 14.21 8.30
CA ALA A 67 -0.74 14.60 8.63
C ALA A 67 0.29 13.46 8.63
N ASN A 68 -0.02 12.29 8.05
CA ASN A 68 0.98 11.23 7.88
C ASN A 68 1.96 11.47 6.71
N ASN A 69 2.10 12.73 6.28
CA ASN A 69 3.12 13.20 5.35
C ASN A 69 4.24 13.90 6.14
N GLY A 70 5.27 13.13 6.50
CA GLY A 70 6.57 13.65 6.96
C GLY A 70 6.66 14.06 8.42
N GLY A 71 7.32 13.25 9.24
CA GLY A 71 7.56 13.60 10.64
C GLY A 71 8.34 12.57 11.46
N ALA A 72 9.49 12.10 10.93
CA ALA A 72 10.73 11.68 11.61
C ALA A 72 11.59 10.86 10.65
#